data_AF-A0A941TPV3-F1
#
_entry.id   AF-A0A941TPV3-F1
#
_cell.length_a   1.000
_cell.length_b   1.000
_cell.length_c   1.000
_cell.angle_alpha   90.00
_cell.angle_beta   90.00
_cell.angle_gamma   90.00
#
_symmetry.space_group_name_H-M   'P 1'
#
loop_
_entity.id
_entity.type
_entity.pdbx_description
1 polymer ?
#
loop_
_entity_poly.entity_id
_entity_poly.type
_entity_poly.pdbx_seq_one_letter_code
_entity_poly.pdbx_strand_id
1 'polypeptide(L)'
;VVVRAPVSGRIAAIPALAGAAVESGGLIATVVPDGASLHARVFVPTRAIGRIRAGQRVSIRYEAFPYQKYGTFRGRIQEVSNSVLLPREIETVSPVRLGEPAYVLDVAIDRQAVALGDGREAPLRPDMLFSATIEADRRPILAWIGESVFGVSQH
;
A
#
# COMPACT_ATOMS: atom_id res chain seq x y z
N VAL A 1 24.52 19.41 -21.39
CA VAL A 1 23.20 18.73 -21.51
C VAL A 1 22.35 19.15 -20.33
N VAL A 2 21.06 19.47 -20.52
CA VAL A 2 20.13 19.82 -19.44
C VAL A 2 19.05 18.75 -19.37
N VAL A 3 18.93 18.08 -18.23
CA VAL A 3 17.87 17.09 -17.98
C VAL A 3 16.78 17.77 -17.15
N ARG A 4 15.52 17.71 -17.61
CA ARG A 4 14.37 18.33 -16.93
C ARG A 4 13.47 17.24 -16.35
N ALA A 5 12.94 17.50 -15.15
CA ALA A 5 11.90 16.65 -14.58
C ALA A 5 10.62 16.75 -15.43
N PRO A 6 9.91 15.64 -15.67
CA PRO A 6 8.65 15.65 -16.41
C PRO A 6 7.49 16.26 -15.59
N VAL A 7 7.68 16.44 -14.29
CA VAL A 7 6.68 16.94 -13.35
C VAL A 7 7.30 17.95 -12.38
N SER A 8 6.51 18.94 -11.97
CA SER A 8 6.86 19.83 -10.86
C SER A 8 6.75 19.09 -9.53
N GLY A 9 7.73 19.27 -8.66
CA GLY A 9 7.76 18.61 -7.37
C GLY A 9 9.07 18.81 -6.62
N ARG A 10 9.19 18.11 -5.50
CA ARG A 10 10.36 18.13 -4.62
C ARG A 10 11.27 16.93 -4.90
N ILE A 11 12.57 17.16 -4.90
CA ILE A 11 13.56 16.10 -5.08
C ILE A 11 13.59 15.22 -3.83
N ALA A 12 13.30 13.93 -3.99
CA ALA A 12 13.32 12.93 -2.93
C ALA A 12 14.68 12.26 -2.76
N ALA A 13 15.41 12.04 -3.85
CA ALA A 13 16.75 11.47 -3.83
C ALA A 13 17.57 11.96 -5.02
N ILE A 14 18.87 12.13 -4.82
CA ILE A 14 19.87 12.37 -5.87
C ILE A 14 20.98 11.35 -5.65
N PRO A 15 20.87 10.13 -6.22
CA PRO A 15 21.91 9.12 -6.09
C PRO A 15 23.19 9.48 -6.87
N ALA A 16 23.11 10.38 -7.86
CA ALA A 16 24.25 10.79 -8.66
C ALA A 16 25.18 11.76 -7.90
N LEU A 17 26.49 11.50 -7.96
CA LEU A 17 27.53 12.37 -7.42
C LEU A 17 27.92 13.46 -8.44
N ALA A 18 28.25 14.65 -7.94
CA ALA A 18 28.78 15.72 -8.78
C ALA A 18 30.08 15.26 -9.47
N GLY A 19 30.16 15.39 -10.79
CA GLY A 19 31.32 14.96 -11.59
C GLY A 19 31.30 13.49 -12.00
N ALA A 20 30.34 12.68 -11.55
CA ALA A 20 30.19 11.31 -12.02
C ALA A 20 29.65 11.26 -13.46
N ALA A 21 30.17 10.33 -14.26
CA ALA A 21 29.61 10.02 -15.58
C ALA A 21 28.23 9.39 -15.40
N VAL A 22 27.26 9.81 -16.21
CA VAL A 22 25.89 9.28 -16.21
C VAL A 22 25.67 8.53 -17.51
N GLU A 23 25.31 7.25 -17.40
CA GLU A 23 24.93 6.44 -18.56
C GLU A 23 23.52 6.81 -19.06
N SER A 24 23.28 6.61 -20.36
CA SER A 24 21.96 6.83 -20.93
C SER A 24 20.92 5.92 -20.25
N GLY A 25 19.89 6.51 -19.65
CA GLY A 25 18.87 5.78 -18.88
C GLY A 25 19.20 5.61 -17.39
N GLY A 26 20.36 6.08 -16.92
CA GLY A 26 20.72 6.05 -15.51
C GLY A 26 19.81 6.94 -14.65
N LEU A 27 19.51 6.48 -13.43
CA LEU A 27 18.74 7.26 -12.45
C LEU A 27 19.58 8.42 -11.91
N ILE A 28 19.18 9.65 -12.20
CA ILE A 28 19.88 10.87 -11.74
C ILE A 28 19.22 11.44 -10.48
N ALA A 29 17.89 11.50 -10.46
CA ALA A 29 17.12 12.03 -9.34
C ALA A 29 15.70 11.45 -9.33
N THR A 30 15.12 11.35 -8.14
CA THR A 30 13.71 11.00 -7.93
C THR A 30 12.93 12.25 -7.52
N VAL A 31 11.83 12.55 -8.19
CA VAL A 31 10.97 13.72 -7.91
C VAL A 31 9.62 13.25 -7.38
N VAL A 32 9.17 13.82 -6.28
CA VAL A 32 7.81 13.63 -5.73
C VAL A 32 6.99 14.87 -6.07
N PRO A 33 5.90 14.73 -6.84
CA PRO A 33 5.06 15.87 -7.22
C PRO A 33 4.50 16.65 -6.02
N ASP A 34 4.31 17.95 -6.20
CA ASP A 34 3.67 18.78 -5.18
C ASP A 34 2.19 18.36 -5.01
N GLY A 35 1.75 18.19 -3.76
CA GLY A 35 0.40 17.71 -3.44
C GLY A 35 0.21 16.19 -3.57
N ALA A 36 1.26 15.43 -3.91
CA ALA A 36 1.18 13.97 -3.90
C ALA A 36 0.99 13.43 -2.47
N SER A 37 -0.06 12.64 -2.28
CA SER A 37 -0.27 11.86 -1.07
C SER A 37 0.50 10.54 -1.13
N LEU A 38 1.08 10.11 -0.02
CA LEU A 38 1.63 8.77 0.11
C LEU A 38 0.51 7.74 0.12
N HIS A 39 0.73 6.67 -0.64
CA HIS A 39 -0.10 5.49 -0.67
C HIS A 39 0.69 4.32 -0.06
N ALA A 40 -0.03 3.43 0.61
CA ALA A 40 0.53 2.23 1.19
C ALA A 40 0.42 1.09 0.16
N ARG A 41 1.58 0.57 -0.25
CA ARG A 41 1.66 -0.62 -1.10
C ARG A 41 1.63 -1.87 -0.22
N VAL A 42 0.59 -2.69 -0.35
CA VAL A 42 0.42 -3.90 0.46
C VAL A 42 0.56 -5.14 -0.41
N PHE A 43 1.47 -6.04 -0.05
CA PHE A 43 1.62 -7.33 -0.70
C PHE A 43 0.73 -8.36 -0.03
N VAL A 44 -0.13 -9.01 -0.81
CA VAL A 44 -1.05 -10.03 -0.31
C VAL A 44 -0.86 -11.35 -1.05
N PRO A 45 -0.52 -12.44 -0.35
CA PRO A 45 -0.43 -13.76 -0.95
C PRO A 45 -1.66 -14.14 -1.76
N THR A 46 -1.46 -14.83 -2.89
CA THR A 46 -2.55 -15.28 -3.76
C THR A 46 -3.65 -16.04 -3.02
N ARG A 47 -3.29 -16.88 -2.04
CA ARG A 47 -4.24 -17.63 -1.21
C ARG A 47 -5.19 -16.77 -0.35
N ALA A 48 -4.84 -15.51 -0.09
CA ALA A 48 -5.61 -14.59 0.73
C ALA A 48 -6.47 -13.60 -0.08
N ILE A 49 -6.37 -13.60 -1.42
CA ILE A 49 -6.98 -12.58 -2.27
C ILE A 49 -8.52 -12.68 -2.41
N GLY A 50 -9.10 -13.86 -2.21
CA GLY A 50 -10.45 -14.20 -2.69
C GLY A 50 -11.60 -13.31 -2.17
N ARG A 51 -11.40 -12.56 -1.08
CA ARG A 51 -12.41 -11.63 -0.54
C ARG A 51 -11.96 -10.17 -0.53
N ILE A 52 -10.78 -9.88 -1.06
CA ILE A 52 -10.19 -8.54 -1.07
C ILE A 52 -10.69 -7.78 -2.29
N ARG A 53 -11.21 -6.57 -2.07
CA ARG A 53 -11.76 -5.68 -3.09
C ARG A 53 -11.46 -4.23 -2.76
N ALA A 54 -11.43 -3.39 -3.79
CA ALA A 54 -11.41 -1.94 -3.63
C ALA A 54 -12.55 -1.47 -2.71
N GLY A 55 -12.29 -0.41 -1.95
CA GLY A 55 -13.22 0.19 -0.99
C GLY A 55 -13.12 -0.35 0.44
N GLN A 56 -12.50 -1.51 0.68
CA GLN A 56 -12.33 -2.04 2.03
C GLN A 56 -11.39 -1.18 2.87
N ARG A 57 -11.66 -1.14 4.18
CA ARG A 57 -10.81 -0.47 5.15
C ARG A 57 -9.59 -1.31 5.48
N VAL A 58 -8.47 -0.63 5.68
CA VAL A 58 -7.20 -1.22 6.06
C VAL A 58 -6.71 -0.55 7.34
N SER A 59 -6.39 -1.36 8.34
CA SER A 59 -5.69 -0.93 9.54
C SER A 59 -4.18 -1.05 9.30
N ILE A 60 -3.44 0.04 9.49
CA ILE A 60 -2.01 0.16 9.21
C ILE A 60 -1.26 0.38 10.52
N ARG A 61 -0.17 -0.37 10.72
CA ARG A 61 0.74 -0.23 11.85
C ARG A 61 2.15 0.00 11.33
N TYR A 62 2.66 1.23 11.45
CA TYR A 62 4.01 1.58 11.06
C TYR A 62 5.03 1.03 12.06
N GLU A 63 6.12 0.43 11.56
CA GLU A 63 7.16 -0.11 12.42
C GLU A 63 7.93 1.00 13.16
N ALA A 64 8.09 2.15 12.52
CA ALA A 64 8.73 3.34 13.11
C ALA A 64 7.89 4.01 14.23
N PHE A 65 6.61 3.65 14.37
CA PHE A 65 5.69 4.25 15.33
C PHE A 65 4.92 3.15 16.10
N PRO A 66 5.42 2.72 17.27
CA PRO A 66 4.78 1.68 18.07
C PRO A 66 3.29 1.93 18.31
N TYR A 67 2.45 1.00 17.86
CA TYR A 67 0.99 1.15 17.90
C TYR A 67 0.42 1.28 19.32
N GLN A 68 1.13 0.78 20.33
CA GLN A 68 0.75 0.93 21.74
C GLN A 68 0.71 2.40 22.17
N LYS A 69 1.56 3.24 21.57
CA LYS A 69 1.64 4.67 21.87
C LYS A 69 0.89 5.53 20.87
N TYR A 70 0.98 5.21 19.58
CA TYR A 70 0.47 6.05 18.50
C TYR A 70 -0.82 5.53 17.85
N GLY A 71 -1.33 4.39 18.33
CA GLY A 71 -2.54 3.76 17.80
C GLY A 71 -2.33 3.07 16.46
N THR A 72 -3.43 2.87 15.74
CA THR A 72 -3.42 2.32 14.38
C THR A 72 -3.90 3.37 13.41
N PHE A 73 -3.32 3.33 12.21
CA PHE A 73 -3.69 4.21 11.12
C PHE A 73 -4.73 3.53 10.24
N ARG A 74 -5.46 4.34 9.50
CA ARG A 74 -6.51 3.85 8.60
C ARG A 74 -6.20 4.25 7.18
N GLY A 75 -6.61 3.38 6.28
CA GLY A 75 -6.62 3.63 4.86
C GLY A 75 -7.73 2.85 4.19
N ARG A 76 -7.84 3.05 2.88
CA ARG A 76 -8.82 2.38 2.03
C ARG A 76 -8.15 1.83 0.78
N ILE A 77 -8.46 0.59 0.44
CA ILE A 77 -7.99 -0.02 -0.81
C ILE A 77 -8.58 0.79 -1.98
N GLN A 78 -7.73 1.40 -2.78
CA GLN A 78 -8.13 2.07 -4.03
C GLN A 78 -8.11 1.07 -5.17
N GLU A 79 -7.05 0.27 -5.25
CA GLU A 79 -6.83 -0.66 -6.35
C GLU A 79 -6.26 -1.99 -5.86
N VAL A 80 -6.64 -3.06 -6.56
CA VAL A 80 -6.06 -4.39 -6.45
C VAL A 80 -5.41 -4.69 -7.78
N SER A 81 -4.12 -5.04 -7.80
CA SER A 81 -3.42 -5.33 -9.05
C SER A 81 -4.08 -6.48 -9.82
N ASN A 82 -4.12 -6.35 -11.15
CA ASN A 82 -4.65 -7.41 -12.02
C ASN A 82 -3.62 -8.54 -12.28
N SER A 83 -2.37 -8.34 -11.85
CA SER A 83 -1.28 -9.30 -11.98
C SER A 83 -0.62 -9.56 -10.63
N VAL A 84 -0.06 -10.76 -10.50
CA VAL A 84 0.75 -11.16 -9.35
C VAL A 84 2.22 -10.81 -9.59
N LEU A 85 2.94 -10.52 -8.51
CA LEU A 85 4.39 -10.49 -8.50
C LEU A 85 4.92 -11.79 -7.90
N LEU A 86 5.94 -12.36 -8.53
CA LEU A 86 6.69 -13.49 -8.00
C LEU A 86 7.65 -13.03 -6.89
N PRO A 87 8.05 -13.91 -5.96
CA PRO A 87 8.99 -13.59 -4.87
C PRO A 87 10.20 -12.75 -5.30
N ARG A 88 10.89 -13.18 -6.37
CA ARG A 88 12.06 -12.49 -6.93
C ARG A 88 11.77 -11.07 -7.44
N GLU A 89 10.57 -10.80 -7.91
CA GLU A 89 10.15 -9.47 -8.41
C GLU A 89 9.76 -8.56 -7.25
N ILE A 90 9.22 -9.12 -6.17
CA ILE A 90 8.95 -8.35 -4.95
C ILE A 90 10.29 -7.88 -4.33
N GLU A 91 11.30 -8.74 -4.33
CA GLU A 91 12.62 -8.44 -3.80
C GLU A 91 13.36 -7.32 -4.55
N THR A 92 13.04 -7.09 -5.83
CA THR A 92 13.64 -5.99 -6.61
C THR A 92 12.97 -4.65 -6.35
N VAL A 93 11.71 -4.64 -5.92
CA VAL A 93 10.91 -3.41 -5.74
C VAL A 93 10.61 -3.09 -4.27
N SER A 94 10.95 -3.99 -3.35
CA SER A 94 10.64 -3.88 -1.92
C SER A 94 11.66 -4.65 -1.07
N PRO A 95 12.04 -4.12 0.11
CA PRO A 95 12.86 -4.87 1.07
C PRO A 95 12.10 -6.03 1.73
N VAL A 96 10.78 -6.10 1.57
CA VAL A 96 9.94 -7.15 2.14
C VAL A 96 10.19 -8.48 1.42
N ARG A 97 10.44 -9.55 2.17
CA ARG A 97 10.63 -10.91 1.65
C ARG A 97 9.33 -11.71 1.77
N LEU A 98 8.78 -12.15 0.64
CA LEU A 98 7.66 -13.09 0.57
C LEU A 98 8.12 -14.39 -0.08
N GLY A 99 7.74 -15.54 0.50
CA GLY A 99 8.05 -16.86 -0.05
C GLY A 99 7.05 -17.36 -1.10
N GLU A 100 6.01 -16.59 -1.41
CA GLU A 100 4.93 -16.96 -2.33
C GLU A 100 4.52 -15.79 -3.22
N PRO A 101 3.95 -16.02 -4.42
CA PRO A 101 3.43 -14.96 -5.27
C PRO A 101 2.37 -14.11 -4.57
N ALA A 102 2.33 -12.81 -4.86
CA ALA A 102 1.43 -11.88 -4.21
C ALA A 102 0.80 -10.89 -5.18
N TYR A 103 -0.45 -10.54 -4.91
CA TYR A 103 -1.09 -9.34 -5.47
C TYR A 103 -0.59 -8.10 -4.73
N VAL A 104 -0.62 -6.97 -5.42
CA VAL A 104 -0.26 -5.67 -4.88
C VAL A 104 -1.53 -4.85 -4.71
N LEU A 105 -1.76 -4.35 -3.51
CA LEU A 105 -2.85 -3.43 -3.23
C LEU A 105 -2.29 -2.02 -3.14
N ASP A 106 -2.99 -1.09 -3.79
CA ASP A 106 -2.79 0.34 -3.57
C ASP A 106 -3.79 0.82 -2.53
N VAL A 107 -3.29 1.34 -1.41
CA VAL A 107 -4.10 1.78 -0.27
C VAL A 107 -3.88 3.27 -0.05
N ALA A 108 -4.94 4.06 -0.24
CA ALA A 108 -4.93 5.47 0.14
C ALA A 108 -4.89 5.59 1.67
N ILE A 109 -3.95 6.37 2.18
CA ILE A 109 -3.74 6.59 3.62
C ILE A 109 -4.54 7.82 4.05
N ASP A 110 -5.40 7.67 5.06
CA ASP A 110 -6.33 8.72 5.50
C ASP A 110 -5.60 9.95 6.07
N ARG A 111 -4.45 9.75 6.73
CA ARG A 111 -3.63 10.83 7.30
C ARG A 111 -2.16 10.66 6.91
N GLN A 112 -1.58 11.73 6.38
CA GLN A 112 -0.20 11.77 5.89
C GLN A 112 0.84 12.09 6.98
N ALA A 113 0.44 12.06 8.25
CA ALA A 113 1.28 12.38 9.40
C ALA A 113 0.84 11.61 10.65
N VAL A 114 1.77 11.44 11.59
CA VAL A 114 1.59 10.77 12.88
C VAL A 114 1.57 11.82 13.99
N ALA A 115 0.51 11.85 14.79
CA ALA A 115 0.44 12.71 15.97
C ALA A 115 1.37 12.18 17.08
N LEU A 116 2.28 13.01 17.57
CA LEU A 116 3.30 12.62 18.56
C LEU A 116 2.82 12.72 20.02
N GLY A 117 1.65 13.32 20.25
CA GLY A 117 0.99 13.45 21.57
C GLY A 117 1.24 14.78 22.27
N ASP A 118 2.22 15.57 21.84
CA ASP A 118 2.57 16.90 22.36
C ASP A 118 2.06 18.04 21.45
N GLY A 119 1.07 17.74 20.60
CA GLY A 119 0.55 18.64 19.58
C GLY A 119 1.41 18.72 18.31
N ARG A 120 2.59 18.09 18.28
CA ARG A 120 3.38 17.96 17.04
C ARG A 120 2.92 16.78 16.21
N GLU A 121 3.12 16.90 14.91
CA GLU A 121 2.94 15.81 13.95
C GLU A 121 4.25 15.51 13.23
N ALA A 122 4.55 14.22 13.06
CA ALA A 122 5.65 13.76 12.21
C ALA A 122 5.09 13.35 10.84
N PRO A 123 5.53 13.95 9.73
CA PRO A 123 5.08 13.54 8.41
C PRO A 123 5.52 12.11 8.12
N LEU A 124 4.65 11.35 7.44
CA LEU A 124 5.03 10.05 6.92
C LEU A 124 6.14 10.23 5.88
N ARG A 125 7.02 9.23 5.80
CA ARG A 125 8.13 9.22 4.84
C ARG A 125 7.96 8.04 3.88
N PRO A 126 8.38 8.19 2.62
CA PRO A 126 8.54 7.05 1.71
C PRO A 126 9.38 5.95 2.35
N ASP A 127 9.17 4.73 1.89
CA ASP A 127 9.91 3.52 2.31
C ASP A 127 9.79 3.13 3.79
N MET A 128 8.87 3.76 4.54
CA MET A 128 8.50 3.28 5.87
C MET A 128 7.85 1.90 5.79
N LEU A 129 8.35 0.96 6.59
CA LEU A 129 7.76 -0.36 6.74
C LEU A 129 6.53 -0.32 7.66
N PHE A 130 5.57 -1.18 7.35
CA PHE A 130 4.34 -1.31 8.10
C PHE A 130 3.73 -2.69 7.92
N SER A 131 2.90 -3.07 8.89
CA SER A 131 1.97 -4.19 8.77
C SER A 131 0.56 -3.68 8.50
N ALA A 132 -0.17 -4.37 7.62
CA ALA A 132 -1.55 -4.05 7.30
C ALA A 132 -2.50 -5.19 7.65
N THR A 133 -3.70 -4.85 8.09
CA THR A 133 -4.80 -5.80 8.28
C THR A 133 -6.03 -5.28 7.57
N ILE A 134 -6.57 -6.09 6.67
CA ILE A 134 -7.74 -5.73 5.86
C ILE A 134 -8.99 -6.09 6.66
N GLU A 135 -9.88 -5.13 6.85
CA GLU A 135 -11.15 -5.37 7.55
C GLU A 135 -12.07 -6.22 6.68
N ALA A 136 -12.60 -7.30 7.25
CA ALA A 136 -13.56 -8.16 6.58
C ALA A 136 -14.83 -7.38 6.21
N ASP A 137 -15.32 -7.63 5.00
CA ASP A 137 -16.57 -7.05 4.50
C ASP A 137 -17.75 -7.47 5.39
N ARG A 138 -18.44 -6.49 5.97
CA ARG A 138 -19.63 -6.72 6.83
C ARG A 138 -20.82 -6.98 5.92
N ARG A 139 -21.02 -8.23 5.50
CA ARG A 139 -22.30 -8.61 4.88
C ARG A 139 -23.37 -8.74 5.97
N PRO A 140 -24.57 -8.16 5.78
CA PRO A 140 -25.69 -8.42 6.68
C PRO A 140 -26.03 -9.91 6.64
N ILE A 141 -26.17 -10.52 7.82
CA ILE A 141 -26.46 -11.96 8.03
C ILE A 141 -27.74 -12.41 7.30
N LEU A 142 -28.63 -11.45 7.01
CA LEU A 142 -29.92 -11.66 6.35
C LEU A 142 -29.83 -12.20 4.91
N ALA A 143 -28.64 -12.26 4.29
CA ALA A 143 -28.47 -12.84 2.96
C ALA A 143 -28.53 -14.39 2.91
N TRP A 144 -28.62 -15.09 4.06
CA TRP A 144 -28.54 -16.56 4.13
C TRP A 144 -29.87 -17.29 4.31
N ILE A 145 -30.99 -16.60 4.54
CA ILE A 145 -32.26 -17.27 4.92
C ILE A 145 -33.09 -17.72 3.68
N GLY A 146 -32.64 -17.45 2.46
CA GLY A 146 -33.43 -17.70 1.24
C GLY A 146 -33.42 -19.12 0.67
N GLU A 147 -32.51 -20.02 1.05
CA GLU A 147 -32.30 -21.29 0.31
C GLU A 147 -32.85 -22.56 0.97
N SER A 148 -33.47 -22.49 2.16
CA SER A 148 -33.87 -23.73 2.87
C SER A 148 -35.32 -24.20 2.65
N VAL A 149 -36.17 -23.53 1.87
CA VAL A 149 -37.62 -23.87 1.90
C VAL A 149 -38.31 -23.88 0.53
N PHE A 150 -37.70 -24.44 -0.53
CA PHE A 150 -38.49 -24.95 -1.68
C PHE A 150 -37.84 -26.17 -2.32
N GLY A 151 -37.49 -27.16 -1.50
CA GLY A 151 -37.29 -28.54 -1.94
C GLY A 151 -38.54 -29.38 -1.63
N VAL A 152 -39.70 -28.99 -2.17
CA VAL A 152 -40.90 -29.82 -2.09
C VAL A 152 -40.67 -31.02 -3.02
N SER A 153 -40.72 -32.21 -2.42
CA SER A 153 -40.83 -33.50 -3.10
C SER A 153 -41.89 -33.47 -4.19
N GLN A 154 -41.56 -33.93 -5.39
CA GLN A 154 -42.54 -34.57 -6.25
C GLN A 154 -41.93 -35.77 -6.97
N HIS A 155 -42.57 -36.90 -6.65
CA HIS A 155 -42.78 -38.17 -7.37
C HIS A 155 -41.59 -39.03 -7.78
#